data_AF-A0A139LFP8-F1
#
_entry.id   AF-A0A139LFP8-F1
#
_cell.length_a   1.000
_cell.length_b   1.000
_cell.length_c   1.000
_cell.angle_alpha   90.00
_cell.angle_beta   90.00
_cell.angle_gamma   90.00
#
_symmetry.space_group_name_H-M   'P 1'
#
loop_
_entity.id
_entity.type
_entity.pdbx_description
1 polymer ?
#
loop_
_entity_poly.entity_id
_entity_poly.type
_entity_poly.pdbx_seq_one_letter_code
_entity_poly.pdbx_strand_id
1 'polypeptide(L)'
;MNWKLTDNKNWDSLEQQFQWVQNMNFVMQHHLHHEEGSVAIHTRMVLEALQQQPEYRALPAQEQEILWAAALLHDVEKRSTSVDEGGGIITSKGHAKRGEYTARTILYRDIPTPFHIRETIAALVRYHGLPVWIMERENPVKKLCEASLRVDTRLLKMLAVVDIQGRICKDKSALMEAAELFEMLCREQDCWGKARSFATDHARFQYFHTEDGYIDYIPHDNFRCEVILLSGLPGMGKDHYIRTLPQDIPVISLDAIRRKYKVSPTDKAANGRVVQEAKEEARSYLRKEQGFVWNATNTSKQMRSQLIDLFLTYGAKVKIVYIEKPYEIWRKQNREREFMVPEAVLDTMLGKLEVPQLGEAHEVVYSV
;
A
#
# COMPACT_ATOMS: atom_id res chain seq x y z
N MET A 1 11.88 15.01 -17.20
CA MET A 1 11.04 15.99 -16.48
C MET A 1 10.67 15.37 -15.15
N ASN A 2 10.66 16.15 -14.07
CA ASN A 2 10.18 15.66 -12.78
C ASN A 2 8.65 15.57 -12.81
N TRP A 3 8.10 14.51 -12.25
CA TRP A 3 6.68 14.39 -11.99
C TRP A 3 6.28 15.39 -10.89
N LYS A 4 5.10 16.00 -11.05
CA LYS A 4 4.47 16.91 -10.08
C LYS A 4 2.97 16.63 -10.04
N LEU A 5 2.35 16.85 -8.87
CA LEU A 5 0.91 16.69 -8.70
C LEU A 5 0.12 17.76 -9.47
N THR A 6 0.64 18.99 -9.48
CA THR A 6 0.04 20.15 -10.17
C THR A 6 1.11 21.19 -10.49
N ASP A 7 0.82 22.03 -11.48
CA ASP A 7 1.62 23.21 -11.84
C ASP A 7 1.44 24.37 -10.86
N ASN A 8 0.26 24.48 -10.24
CA ASN A 8 -0.08 25.59 -9.34
C ASN A 8 -0.36 25.10 -7.92
N LYS A 9 0.59 25.38 -7.02
CA LYS A 9 0.54 24.97 -5.60
C LYS A 9 -0.16 26.00 -4.69
N ASN A 10 -0.73 27.07 -5.24
CA ASN A 10 -1.54 28.01 -4.47
C ASN A 10 -2.83 27.35 -3.96
N TRP A 11 -3.18 27.56 -2.69
CA TRP A 11 -4.30 26.88 -2.04
C TRP A 11 -5.65 27.07 -2.76
N ASP A 12 -5.98 28.28 -3.20
CA ASP A 12 -7.24 28.55 -3.90
C ASP A 12 -7.31 27.78 -5.23
N SER A 13 -6.17 27.65 -5.91
CA SER A 13 -6.06 26.82 -7.12
C SER A 13 -6.22 25.33 -6.81
N LEU A 14 -5.70 24.85 -5.67
CA LEU A 14 -5.85 23.46 -5.25
C LEU A 14 -7.32 23.14 -4.94
N GLU A 15 -8.04 24.03 -4.27
CA GLU A 15 -9.47 23.85 -3.99
C GLU A 15 -10.32 23.79 -5.26
N GLN A 16 -10.00 24.62 -6.26
CA GLN A 16 -10.69 24.63 -7.55
C GLN A 16 -10.37 23.36 -8.36
N GLN A 17 -9.11 22.91 -8.33
CA GLN A 17 -8.67 21.76 -9.11
C GLN A 17 -9.09 20.43 -8.48
N PHE A 18 -9.11 20.34 -7.15
CA PHE A 18 -9.25 19.10 -6.43
C PHE A 18 -10.40 19.15 -5.42
N GLN A 19 -11.53 18.53 -5.78
CA GLN A 19 -12.71 18.43 -4.90
C GLN A 19 -12.37 17.86 -3.51
N TRP A 20 -11.42 16.94 -3.43
CA TRP A 20 -10.99 16.35 -2.16
C TRP A 20 -10.23 17.34 -1.27
N VAL A 21 -9.57 18.37 -1.83
CA VAL A 21 -8.99 19.50 -1.07
C VAL A 21 -10.11 20.40 -0.57
N GLN A 22 -11.05 20.79 -1.44
CA GLN A 22 -12.19 21.62 -1.04
C GLN A 22 -12.98 21.00 0.11
N ASN A 23 -13.19 19.69 0.08
CA ASN A 23 -13.91 18.98 1.13
C ASN A 23 -13.22 19.06 2.51
N MET A 24 -11.91 19.26 2.58
CA MET A 24 -11.18 19.36 3.86
C MET A 24 -11.60 20.57 4.70
N ASN A 25 -12.14 21.63 4.07
CA ASN A 25 -12.63 22.81 4.77
C ASN A 25 -13.74 22.50 5.78
N PHE A 26 -14.53 21.47 5.49
CA PHE A 26 -15.70 21.09 6.28
C PHE A 26 -15.41 20.00 7.30
N VAL A 27 -14.14 19.57 7.41
CA VAL A 27 -13.72 18.50 8.33
C VAL A 27 -13.07 19.15 9.54
N MET A 28 -13.86 19.33 10.60
CA MET A 28 -13.32 19.80 11.88
C MET A 28 -12.41 18.76 12.51
N GLN A 29 -11.43 19.23 13.29
CA GLN A 29 -10.50 18.39 14.04
C GLN A 29 -10.67 18.55 15.54
N HIS A 30 -9.99 17.69 16.29
CA HIS A 30 -10.06 17.64 17.74
C HIS A 30 -9.55 18.95 18.36
N HIS A 31 -10.40 19.65 19.12
CA HIS A 31 -10.10 21.01 19.57
C HIS A 31 -8.84 21.15 20.45
N LEU A 32 -8.44 20.12 21.22
CA LEU A 32 -7.22 20.15 22.05
C LEU A 32 -5.92 19.85 21.27
N HIS A 33 -6.01 19.05 20.22
CA HIS A 33 -4.86 18.59 19.45
C HIS A 33 -4.71 19.38 18.15
N HIS A 34 -5.74 20.10 17.73
CA HIS A 34 -5.81 20.85 16.49
C HIS A 34 -6.62 22.14 16.74
N GLU A 35 -6.09 23.04 17.57
CA GLU A 35 -6.73 24.31 17.89
C GLU A 35 -6.89 25.20 16.64
N GLU A 36 -6.13 24.95 15.56
CA GLU A 36 -6.25 25.64 14.27
C GLU A 36 -7.57 25.36 13.52
N GLY A 37 -8.31 24.31 13.88
CA GLY A 37 -9.63 24.04 13.35
C GLY A 37 -9.67 22.93 12.30
N SER A 38 -10.00 23.27 11.05
CA SER A 38 -10.30 22.26 10.01
C SER A 38 -9.04 21.57 9.47
N VAL A 39 -9.23 20.40 8.85
CA VAL A 39 -8.16 19.67 8.16
C VAL A 39 -7.51 20.52 7.06
N ALA A 40 -8.29 21.40 6.41
CA ALA A 40 -7.76 22.34 5.41
C ALA A 40 -6.75 23.33 6.03
N ILE A 41 -7.11 23.95 7.15
CA ILE A 41 -6.24 24.92 7.84
C ILE A 41 -4.95 24.23 8.29
N HIS A 42 -5.06 23.06 8.93
CA HIS A 42 -3.92 22.24 9.32
C HIS A 42 -3.02 21.91 8.13
N THR A 43 -3.59 21.37 7.06
CA THR A 43 -2.81 20.97 5.86
C THR A 43 -2.07 22.17 5.24
N ARG A 44 -2.67 23.36 5.22
CA ARG A 44 -2.00 24.59 4.78
C ARG A 44 -0.79 24.92 5.66
N MET A 45 -0.97 24.91 6.98
CA MET A 45 0.11 25.17 7.93
C MET A 45 1.25 24.14 7.80
N VAL A 46 0.93 22.86 7.54
CA VAL A 46 1.91 21.81 7.26
C VAL A 46 2.70 22.10 5.97
N LEU A 47 2.02 22.51 4.90
CA LEU A 47 2.69 22.86 3.63
C LEU A 47 3.57 24.10 3.76
N GLU A 48 3.13 25.10 4.53
CA GLU A 48 3.93 26.30 4.83
C GLU A 48 5.18 25.94 5.65
N ALA A 49 5.02 25.12 6.70
CA ALA A 49 6.15 24.61 7.50
C ALA A 49 7.13 23.82 6.64
N LEU A 50 6.64 22.94 5.77
CA LEU A 50 7.46 22.16 4.84
C LEU A 50 8.31 23.05 3.93
N GLN A 51 7.72 24.10 3.35
CA GLN A 51 8.45 25.04 2.50
C GLN A 51 9.52 25.84 3.26
N GLN A 52 9.38 25.99 4.58
CA GLN A 52 10.35 26.68 5.42
C GLN A 52 11.51 25.79 5.87
N GLN A 53 11.39 24.46 5.80
CA GLN A 53 12.45 23.54 6.23
C GLN A 53 13.66 23.54 5.28
N PRO A 54 14.88 23.83 5.79
CA PRO A 54 16.12 23.74 5.02
C PRO A 54 16.35 22.34 4.42
N GLU A 55 16.05 21.29 5.17
CA GLU A 55 16.24 19.90 4.78
C GLU A 55 15.36 19.56 3.57
N TYR A 56 14.12 20.05 3.54
CA TYR A 56 13.22 19.91 2.39
C TYR A 56 13.77 20.60 1.14
N ARG A 57 14.26 21.84 1.28
CA ARG A 57 14.83 22.61 0.15
C ARG A 57 16.10 21.98 -0.41
N ALA A 58 16.84 21.24 0.42
CA ALA A 58 18.04 20.51 0.02
C ALA A 58 17.74 19.18 -0.69
N LEU A 59 16.49 18.69 -0.66
CA LEU A 59 16.11 17.44 -1.35
C LEU A 59 16.25 17.57 -2.87
N PRO A 60 16.50 16.45 -3.58
CA PRO A 60 16.31 16.39 -5.03
C PRO A 60 14.90 16.84 -5.41
N ALA A 61 14.77 17.54 -6.54
CA ALA A 61 13.49 18.12 -6.97
C ALA A 61 12.35 17.09 -7.07
N GLN A 62 12.63 15.83 -7.45
CA GLN A 62 11.60 14.78 -7.47
C GLN A 62 11.14 14.37 -6.06
N GLU A 63 12.05 14.31 -5.07
CA GLU A 63 11.71 14.03 -3.67
C GLU A 63 10.91 15.18 -3.04
N GLN A 64 11.21 16.43 -3.42
CA GLN A 64 10.40 17.59 -3.02
C GLN A 64 8.95 17.45 -3.48
N GLU A 65 8.73 17.09 -4.75
CA GLU A 65 7.38 16.88 -5.29
C GLU A 65 6.64 15.71 -4.63
N ILE A 66 7.35 14.61 -4.33
CA ILE A 66 6.80 13.46 -3.61
C ILE A 66 6.35 13.86 -2.21
N LEU A 67 7.23 14.51 -1.45
CA LEU A 67 6.94 14.86 -0.06
C LEU A 67 5.87 15.94 0.04
N TRP A 68 5.87 16.92 -0.87
CA TRP A 68 4.81 17.93 -0.95
C TRP A 68 3.45 17.31 -1.26
N ALA A 69 3.38 16.38 -2.22
CA ALA A 69 2.14 15.67 -2.53
C ALA A 69 1.65 14.79 -1.36
N ALA A 70 2.58 14.12 -0.66
CA ALA A 70 2.25 13.35 0.54
C ALA A 70 1.75 14.25 1.68
N ALA A 71 2.35 15.42 1.89
CA ALA A 71 1.90 16.39 2.88
C ALA A 71 0.49 16.92 2.58
N LEU A 72 0.17 17.19 1.31
CA LEU A 72 -1.19 17.58 0.92
C LEU A 72 -2.23 16.46 1.13
N LEU A 73 -1.81 15.19 1.02
CA LEU A 73 -2.69 14.02 1.10
C LEU A 73 -2.72 13.33 2.47
N HIS A 74 -1.82 13.65 3.40
CA HIS A 74 -1.58 12.83 4.61
C HIS A 74 -2.86 12.56 5.42
N ASP A 75 -3.72 13.56 5.52
CA ASP A 75 -4.98 13.54 6.25
C ASP A 75 -6.23 13.53 5.35
N VAL A 76 -6.08 13.26 4.05
CA VAL A 76 -7.17 13.38 3.06
C VAL A 76 -8.43 12.59 3.44
N GLU A 77 -8.29 11.42 4.08
CA GLU A 77 -9.44 10.59 4.45
C GLU A 77 -9.97 10.85 5.87
N LYS A 78 -9.47 11.84 6.61
CA LYS A 78 -10.22 12.38 7.76
C LYS A 78 -11.63 12.79 7.33
N ARG A 79 -11.80 13.26 6.08
CA ARG A 79 -13.11 13.59 5.46
C ARG A 79 -14.17 12.49 5.47
N SER A 80 -13.78 11.23 5.61
CA SER A 80 -14.69 10.08 5.57
C SER A 80 -14.58 9.16 6.79
N THR A 81 -13.68 9.50 7.72
CA THR A 81 -13.39 8.69 8.91
C THR A 81 -13.46 9.46 10.22
N SER A 82 -13.52 10.80 10.15
CA SER A 82 -13.75 11.63 11.33
C SER A 82 -15.16 11.44 11.87
N VAL A 83 -15.25 11.21 13.18
CA VAL A 83 -16.48 11.12 13.96
C VAL A 83 -16.38 12.13 15.10
N ASP A 84 -17.40 12.97 15.24
CA ASP A 84 -17.56 13.87 16.38
C ASP A 84 -18.20 13.10 17.53
N GLU A 85 -17.42 12.91 18.60
CA GLU A 85 -17.86 12.24 19.83
C GLU A 85 -18.57 13.22 20.78
N GLY A 86 -18.70 14.50 20.38
CA GLY A 86 -19.31 15.59 21.14
C GLY A 86 -18.28 16.47 21.84
N GLY A 87 -18.66 17.73 22.11
CA GLY A 87 -17.83 18.69 22.84
C GLY A 87 -16.54 19.10 22.11
N GLY A 88 -16.46 18.92 20.79
CA GLY A 88 -15.27 19.20 19.98
C GLY A 88 -14.23 18.07 19.99
N ILE A 89 -14.56 16.91 20.57
CA ILE A 89 -13.71 15.72 20.60
C ILE A 89 -13.97 14.94 19.32
N ILE A 90 -12.99 14.93 18.42
CA ILE A 90 -13.11 14.26 17.11
C ILE A 90 -12.09 13.15 17.00
N THR A 91 -12.52 11.97 16.59
CA THR A 91 -11.62 10.84 16.29
C THR A 91 -11.64 10.50 14.82
N SER A 92 -10.47 10.19 14.23
CA SER A 92 -10.35 9.82 12.82
C SER A 92 -9.73 8.43 12.66
N LYS A 93 -10.34 7.42 13.30
CA LYS A 93 -9.76 6.07 13.33
C LYS A 93 -9.68 5.48 11.92
N GLY A 94 -8.49 5.02 11.54
CA GLY A 94 -8.24 4.38 10.24
C GLY A 94 -8.06 5.35 9.06
N HIS A 95 -8.03 6.66 9.28
CA HIS A 95 -7.85 7.66 8.21
C HIS A 95 -6.57 7.39 7.38
N ALA A 96 -5.45 7.07 8.01
CA ALA A 96 -4.19 6.81 7.29
C ALA A 96 -4.28 5.57 6.38
N LYS A 97 -4.96 4.50 6.82
CA LYS A 97 -5.19 3.30 5.98
C LYS A 97 -6.08 3.65 4.80
N ARG A 98 -7.16 4.39 5.04
CA ARG A 98 -8.08 4.79 3.97
C ARG A 98 -7.42 5.78 3.00
N GLY A 99 -6.64 6.70 3.53
CA GLY A 99 -5.85 7.70 2.81
C GLY A 99 -4.87 7.08 1.84
N GLU A 100 -4.24 5.96 2.20
CA GLU A 100 -3.41 5.18 1.28
C GLU A 100 -4.18 4.77 0.00
N TYR A 101 -5.39 4.21 0.13
CA TYR A 101 -6.19 3.81 -1.03
C TYR A 101 -6.64 5.01 -1.85
N THR A 102 -7.05 6.10 -1.19
CA THR A 102 -7.48 7.33 -1.87
C THR A 102 -6.32 7.95 -2.64
N ALA A 103 -5.14 8.12 -2.01
CA ALA A 103 -3.94 8.63 -2.65
C ALA A 103 -3.55 7.77 -3.86
N ARG A 104 -3.51 6.44 -3.70
CA ARG A 104 -3.23 5.52 -4.81
C ARG A 104 -4.24 5.68 -5.95
N THR A 105 -5.53 5.78 -5.64
CA THR A 105 -6.59 5.91 -6.65
C THR A 105 -6.47 7.22 -7.42
N ILE A 106 -6.29 8.35 -6.73
CA ILE A 106 -6.11 9.67 -7.35
C ILE A 106 -4.89 9.65 -8.27
N LEU A 107 -3.74 9.17 -7.77
CA LEU A 107 -2.47 9.16 -8.48
C LEU A 107 -2.36 8.07 -9.57
N TYR A 108 -3.34 7.19 -9.66
CA TYR A 108 -3.42 6.19 -10.72
C TYR A 108 -4.44 6.58 -11.80
N ARG A 109 -5.61 7.04 -11.38
CA ARG A 109 -6.75 7.37 -12.26
C ARG A 109 -6.74 8.82 -12.72
N ASP A 110 -6.68 9.75 -11.78
CA ASP A 110 -6.96 11.17 -12.03
C ASP A 110 -5.70 11.93 -12.45
N ILE A 111 -4.55 11.54 -11.89
CA ILE A 111 -3.25 12.15 -12.13
C ILE A 111 -2.26 11.02 -12.43
N PRO A 112 -2.09 10.60 -13.70
CA PRO A 112 -1.23 9.48 -14.05
C PRO A 112 0.19 9.64 -13.51
N THR A 113 0.52 8.85 -12.49
CA THR A 113 1.78 8.94 -11.75
C THR A 113 2.59 7.66 -11.96
N PRO A 114 3.91 7.74 -12.22
CA PRO A 114 4.76 6.57 -12.29
C PRO A 114 4.63 5.69 -11.04
N PHE A 115 4.59 4.36 -11.22
CA PHE A 115 4.28 3.39 -10.17
C PHE A 115 5.08 3.61 -8.88
N HIS A 116 6.41 3.73 -8.98
CA HIS A 116 7.27 3.93 -7.81
C HIS A 116 7.00 5.24 -7.07
N ILE A 117 6.72 6.33 -7.80
CA ILE A 117 6.39 7.64 -7.21
C ILE A 117 5.05 7.54 -6.48
N ARG A 118 4.04 6.94 -7.14
CA ARG A 118 2.71 6.72 -6.56
C ARG A 118 2.76 5.91 -5.28
N GLU A 119 3.42 4.75 -5.29
CA GLU A 119 3.48 3.89 -4.11
C GLU A 119 4.30 4.50 -2.98
N THR A 120 5.30 5.34 -3.29
CA THR A 120 6.02 6.12 -2.27
C THR A 120 5.10 7.13 -1.60
N ILE A 121 4.32 7.91 -2.37
CA ILE A 121 3.35 8.87 -1.81
C ILE A 121 2.27 8.14 -0.99
N ALA A 122 1.72 7.05 -1.52
CA ALA A 122 0.72 6.25 -0.79
C ALA A 122 1.28 5.68 0.51
N ALA A 123 2.54 5.23 0.53
CA ALA A 123 3.21 4.77 1.74
C ALA A 123 3.46 5.90 2.75
N LEU A 124 3.90 7.09 2.30
CA LEU A 124 4.03 8.26 3.17
C LEU A 124 2.69 8.61 3.84
N VAL A 125 1.60 8.66 3.06
CA VAL A 125 0.24 8.88 3.59
C VAL A 125 -0.16 7.77 4.56
N ARG A 126 0.19 6.51 4.28
CA ARG A 126 -0.15 5.38 5.15
C ARG A 126 0.53 5.45 6.52
N TYR A 127 1.79 5.87 6.53
CA TYR A 127 2.66 5.81 7.69
C TYR A 127 2.94 7.16 8.33
N HIS A 128 2.34 8.27 7.88
CA HIS A 128 2.69 9.63 8.33
C HIS A 128 2.73 9.80 9.86
N GLY A 129 1.84 9.13 10.60
CA GLY A 129 1.84 9.17 12.07
C GLY A 129 2.80 8.17 12.74
N LEU A 130 3.41 7.24 12.00
CA LEU A 130 4.29 6.21 12.55
C LEU A 130 5.46 6.79 13.36
N PRO A 131 6.16 7.86 12.94
CA PRO A 131 7.26 8.42 13.73
C PRO A 131 6.85 8.86 15.14
N VAL A 132 5.62 9.33 15.31
CA VAL A 132 5.10 9.76 16.61
C VAL A 132 4.68 8.56 17.47
N TRP A 133 4.07 7.55 16.85
CA TRP A 133 3.41 6.45 17.56
C TRP A 133 4.20 5.15 17.57
N ILE A 134 5.46 5.13 17.10
CA ILE A 134 6.24 3.89 16.93
C ILE A 134 6.47 3.18 18.26
N MET A 135 6.81 3.93 19.32
CA MET A 135 7.14 3.38 20.63
C MET A 135 5.92 2.81 21.36
N GLU A 136 4.72 3.14 20.92
CA GLU A 136 3.46 2.60 21.45
C GLU A 136 3.02 1.31 20.74
N ARG A 137 3.77 0.85 19.72
CA ARG A 137 3.46 -0.41 19.02
C ARG A 137 3.99 -1.60 19.81
N GLU A 138 3.22 -2.69 19.82
CA GLU A 138 3.62 -3.95 20.47
C GLU A 138 4.98 -4.47 19.95
N ASN A 139 5.20 -4.42 18.64
CA ASN A 139 6.49 -4.77 18.02
C ASN A 139 7.01 -3.61 17.15
N PRO A 140 7.68 -2.63 17.77
CA PRO A 140 8.08 -1.38 17.10
C PRO A 140 9.11 -1.66 16.00
N VAL A 141 10.09 -2.52 16.25
CA VAL A 141 11.13 -2.88 15.26
C VAL A 141 10.48 -3.52 14.03
N LYS A 142 9.59 -4.51 14.22
CA LYS A 142 8.93 -5.17 13.10
C LYS A 142 8.08 -4.20 12.27
N LYS A 143 7.38 -3.26 12.93
CA LYS A 143 6.60 -2.22 12.24
C LYS A 143 7.46 -1.21 11.50
N LEU A 144 8.59 -0.82 12.08
CA LEU A 144 9.59 0.02 11.42
C LEU A 144 10.17 -0.68 10.19
N CYS A 145 10.58 -1.94 10.31
CA CYS A 145 11.10 -2.71 9.17
C CYS A 145 10.04 -2.84 8.07
N GLU A 146 8.78 -3.14 8.41
CA GLU A 146 7.65 -3.19 7.46
C GLU A 146 7.49 -1.86 6.71
N ALA A 147 7.58 -0.72 7.40
CA ALA A 147 7.51 0.60 6.79
C ALA A 147 8.73 0.91 5.91
N SER A 148 9.95 0.61 6.38
CA SER A 148 11.19 0.89 5.65
C SER A 148 11.26 0.19 4.29
N LEU A 149 10.61 -0.96 4.13
CA LEU A 149 10.52 -1.67 2.85
C LEU A 149 9.64 -0.95 1.81
N ARG A 150 8.91 0.10 2.23
CA ARG A 150 7.93 0.81 1.41
C ARG A 150 8.24 2.29 1.25
N VAL A 151 8.95 2.89 2.20
CA VAL A 151 9.19 4.33 2.23
C VAL A 151 10.57 4.66 2.79
N ASP A 152 11.19 5.70 2.23
CA ASP A 152 12.36 6.34 2.83
C ASP A 152 11.97 6.92 4.20
N THR A 153 12.54 6.37 5.28
CA THR A 153 12.26 6.75 6.67
C THR A 153 12.68 8.19 6.99
N ARG A 154 13.63 8.76 6.25
CA ARG A 154 14.03 10.17 6.38
C ARG A 154 12.93 11.09 5.88
N LEU A 155 12.33 10.77 4.72
CA LEU A 155 11.17 11.52 4.21
C LEU A 155 9.96 11.34 5.13
N LEU A 156 9.80 10.15 5.71
CA LEU A 156 8.73 9.89 6.68
C LEU A 156 8.89 10.71 7.96
N LYS A 157 10.10 10.80 8.53
CA LYS A 157 10.38 11.70 9.67
C LYS A 157 10.08 13.14 9.27
N MET A 158 10.57 13.60 8.12
CA MET A 158 10.36 14.98 7.66
C MET A 158 8.86 15.31 7.58
N LEU A 159 8.05 14.40 7.01
CA LEU A 159 6.60 14.54 6.96
C LEU A 159 5.98 14.68 8.37
N ALA A 160 6.37 13.81 9.30
CA ALA A 160 5.86 13.87 10.68
C ALA A 160 6.27 15.15 11.39
N VAL A 161 7.50 15.62 11.20
CA VAL A 161 7.98 16.87 11.80
C VAL A 161 7.19 18.07 11.28
N VAL A 162 6.92 18.15 9.97
CA VAL A 162 6.12 19.26 9.43
C VAL A 162 4.64 19.16 9.81
N ASP A 163 4.11 17.94 9.97
CA ASP A 163 2.77 17.69 10.52
C ASP A 163 2.65 18.24 11.96
N ILE A 164 3.64 17.95 12.80
CA ILE A 164 3.70 18.49 14.17
C ILE A 164 3.86 20.01 14.13
N GLN A 165 4.77 20.55 13.31
CA GLN A 165 5.01 21.98 13.22
C GLN A 165 3.79 22.76 12.74
N GLY A 166 3.03 22.20 11.79
CA GLY A 166 1.81 22.77 11.22
C GLY A 166 0.56 22.72 12.11
N ARG A 167 0.70 22.34 13.39
CA ARG A 167 -0.40 22.16 14.35
C ARG A 167 -0.34 23.15 15.51
N ILE A 168 -1.49 23.56 16.04
CA ILE A 168 -1.59 24.33 17.29
C ILE A 168 -2.07 23.38 18.40
N CYS A 169 -1.15 23.01 19.30
CA CYS A 169 -1.39 22.06 20.39
C CYS A 169 -0.37 22.25 21.53
N LYS A 170 -0.72 21.79 22.73
CA LYS A 170 0.14 21.91 23.93
C LYS A 170 1.23 20.85 24.02
N ASP A 171 1.02 19.70 23.38
CA ASP A 171 1.88 18.50 23.44
C ASP A 171 2.97 18.48 22.35
N LYS A 172 3.15 19.59 21.62
CA LYS A 172 4.10 19.72 20.51
C LYS A 172 5.52 19.25 20.84
N SER A 173 6.05 19.59 22.03
CA SER A 173 7.40 19.16 22.46
C SER A 173 7.51 17.64 22.55
N ALA A 174 6.53 16.99 23.18
CA ALA A 174 6.52 15.53 23.35
C ALA A 174 6.41 14.81 21.99
N LEU A 175 5.62 15.34 21.05
CA LEU A 175 5.52 14.80 19.70
C LEU A 175 6.85 14.90 18.94
N MET A 176 7.57 16.03 19.09
CA MET A 176 8.89 16.22 18.48
C MET A 176 9.93 15.25 19.09
N GLU A 177 9.91 15.07 20.41
CA GLU A 177 10.76 14.09 21.10
C GLU A 177 10.50 12.66 20.58
N ALA A 178 9.23 12.28 20.39
CA ALA A 178 8.87 10.99 19.81
C ALA A 178 9.41 10.81 18.38
N ALA A 179 9.35 11.86 17.55
CA ALA A 179 9.92 11.83 16.20
C ALA A 179 11.45 11.68 16.19
N GLU A 180 12.16 12.20 17.20
CA GLU A 180 13.60 11.96 17.36
C GLU A 180 13.89 10.51 17.80
N LEU A 181 13.09 9.96 18.70
CA LEU A 181 13.19 8.53 19.08
C LEU A 181 12.98 7.60 17.88
N PHE A 182 12.08 7.96 16.97
CA PHE A 182 11.91 7.23 15.71
C PHE A 182 13.17 7.25 14.85
N GLU A 183 13.85 8.39 14.71
CA GLU A 183 15.12 8.46 13.96
C GLU A 183 16.19 7.58 14.61
N MET A 184 16.32 7.63 15.95
CA MET A 184 17.27 6.78 16.68
C MET A 184 17.02 5.30 16.39
N LEU A 185 15.76 4.87 16.45
CA LEU A 185 15.37 3.49 16.13
C LEU A 185 15.66 3.14 14.66
N CYS A 186 15.42 4.06 13.71
CA CYS A 186 15.77 3.85 12.30
C CYS A 186 17.27 3.62 12.11
N ARG A 187 18.10 4.38 12.83
CA ARG A 187 19.56 4.25 12.74
C ARG A 187 20.05 2.96 13.38
N GLU A 188 19.51 2.60 14.54
CA GLU A 188 19.81 1.34 15.22
C GLU A 188 19.49 0.12 14.35
N GLN A 189 18.34 0.15 13.67
CA GLN A 189 17.89 -0.94 12.79
C GLN A 189 18.45 -0.84 11.36
N ASP A 190 19.41 0.06 11.10
CA ASP A 190 20.02 0.28 9.79
C ASP A 190 19.00 0.48 8.66
N CYS A 191 17.98 1.30 8.90
CA CYS A 191 16.95 1.65 7.94
C CYS A 191 16.68 3.16 7.86
N TRP A 192 17.65 3.99 8.27
CA TRP A 192 17.59 5.45 8.07
C TRP A 192 17.91 5.81 6.61
N GLY A 193 16.98 6.45 5.90
CA GLY A 193 17.19 6.84 4.50
C GLY A 193 17.09 5.70 3.49
N LYS A 194 16.84 4.46 3.95
CA LYS A 194 16.90 3.25 3.12
C LYS A 194 16.01 2.15 3.67
N ALA A 195 15.70 1.16 2.83
CA ALA A 195 15.01 -0.05 3.27
C ALA A 195 15.90 -0.91 4.19
N ARG A 196 15.30 -1.54 5.20
CA ARG A 196 15.99 -2.55 6.02
C ARG A 196 16.46 -3.71 5.12
N SER A 197 17.76 -4.02 5.18
CA SER A 197 18.33 -5.18 4.51
C SER A 197 18.11 -6.46 5.32
N PHE A 198 17.91 -7.56 4.61
CA PHE A 198 17.88 -8.92 5.16
C PHE A 198 18.90 -9.78 4.41
N ALA A 199 19.44 -10.81 5.06
CA ALA A 199 20.45 -11.67 4.45
C ALA A 199 19.96 -12.37 3.17
N THR A 200 18.70 -12.81 3.17
CA THR A 200 18.04 -13.41 2.02
C THR A 200 16.56 -13.01 1.96
N ASP A 201 15.96 -13.25 0.81
CA ASP A 201 14.51 -13.16 0.60
C ASP A 201 13.72 -14.05 1.56
N HIS A 202 14.22 -15.26 1.84
CA HIS A 202 13.61 -16.17 2.80
C HIS A 202 13.74 -15.65 4.23
N ALA A 203 14.89 -15.06 4.62
CA ALA A 203 15.07 -14.44 5.93
C ALA A 203 14.08 -13.29 6.17
N ARG A 204 13.91 -12.40 5.18
CA ARG A 204 12.89 -11.32 5.22
C ARG A 204 11.50 -11.91 5.43
N PHE A 205 11.13 -12.88 4.60
CA PHE A 205 9.83 -13.52 4.68
C PHE A 205 9.57 -14.14 6.06
N GLN A 206 10.53 -14.95 6.55
CA GLN A 206 10.46 -15.61 7.85
C GLN A 206 10.29 -14.61 9.00
N TYR A 207 11.04 -13.51 8.98
CA TYR A 207 10.94 -12.46 10.00
C TYR A 207 9.53 -11.86 10.08
N PHE A 208 8.89 -11.58 8.94
CA PHE A 208 7.54 -11.03 8.95
C PHE A 208 6.46 -12.05 9.33
N HIS A 209 6.70 -13.34 9.09
CA HIS A 209 5.74 -14.42 9.37
C HIS A 209 5.94 -15.11 10.73
N THR A 210 6.99 -14.75 11.47
CA THR A 210 7.24 -15.23 12.84
C THR A 210 7.00 -14.10 13.83
N GLU A 211 6.16 -14.29 14.84
CA GLU A 211 5.77 -13.22 15.79
C GLU A 211 6.99 -12.58 16.47
N ASP A 212 7.84 -13.40 17.09
CA ASP A 212 9.07 -13.00 17.78
C ASP A 212 10.35 -13.43 17.03
N GLY A 213 10.32 -13.34 15.70
CA GLY A 213 11.46 -13.70 14.87
C GLY A 213 12.68 -12.80 15.13
N TYR A 214 13.87 -13.39 15.28
CA TYR A 214 15.11 -12.63 15.30
C TYR A 214 15.43 -12.11 13.89
N ILE A 215 15.73 -10.81 13.76
CA ILE A 215 15.84 -10.11 12.47
C ILE A 215 17.00 -10.62 11.60
N ASP A 216 18.08 -11.08 12.21
CA ASP A 216 19.25 -11.61 11.49
C ASP A 216 19.26 -13.15 11.43
N TYR A 217 18.15 -13.80 11.78
CA TYR A 217 18.01 -15.24 11.59
C TYR A 217 18.01 -15.59 10.10
N ILE A 218 18.91 -16.50 9.70
CA ILE A 218 19.01 -17.00 8.33
C ILE A 218 18.41 -18.42 8.31
N PRO A 219 17.19 -18.60 7.79
CA PRO A 219 16.61 -19.92 7.63
C PRO A 219 17.34 -20.72 6.55
N HIS A 220 17.32 -22.04 6.68
CA HIS A 220 17.83 -22.95 5.65
C HIS A 220 16.78 -23.14 4.55
N ASP A 221 17.14 -22.87 3.31
CA ASP A 221 16.27 -23.07 2.15
C ASP A 221 16.07 -24.59 1.90
N ASN A 222 14.87 -25.10 2.15
CA ASN A 222 14.49 -26.49 1.87
C ASN A 222 13.13 -26.54 1.14
N PHE A 223 13.00 -25.71 0.11
CA PHE A 223 11.78 -25.59 -0.67
C PHE A 223 11.57 -26.82 -1.55
N ARG A 224 10.33 -27.33 -1.59
CA ARG A 224 9.95 -28.50 -2.41
C ARG A 224 9.59 -28.10 -3.84
N CYS A 225 8.98 -26.94 -4.00
CA CYS A 225 8.61 -26.38 -5.30
C CYS A 225 8.47 -24.86 -5.22
N GLU A 226 8.28 -24.21 -6.37
CA GLU A 226 7.97 -22.78 -6.46
C GLU A 226 6.54 -22.57 -6.98
N VAL A 227 5.78 -21.70 -6.30
CA VAL A 227 4.42 -21.31 -6.69
C VAL A 227 4.42 -19.84 -7.08
N ILE A 228 3.90 -19.54 -8.28
CA ILE A 228 3.72 -18.18 -8.78
C ILE A 228 2.29 -17.73 -8.52
N LEU A 229 2.12 -16.78 -7.59
CA LEU A 229 0.84 -16.18 -7.24
C LEU A 229 0.64 -14.87 -8.02
N LEU A 230 -0.25 -14.86 -9.02
CA LEU A 230 -0.54 -13.64 -9.77
C LEU A 230 -1.46 -12.71 -8.95
N SER A 231 -1.19 -11.41 -9.00
CA SER A 231 -2.03 -10.37 -8.41
C SER A 231 -2.23 -9.25 -9.41
N GLY A 232 -3.46 -8.77 -9.56
CA GLY A 232 -3.79 -7.71 -10.51
C GLY A 232 -5.26 -7.75 -10.92
N LEU A 233 -5.80 -6.60 -11.30
CA LEU A 233 -7.21 -6.49 -11.66
C LEU A 233 -7.54 -7.25 -12.95
N PRO A 234 -8.81 -7.62 -13.18
CA PRO A 234 -9.24 -8.16 -14.46
C PRO A 234 -8.85 -7.21 -15.60
N GLY A 235 -8.34 -7.76 -16.70
CA GLY A 235 -7.91 -6.98 -17.86
C GLY A 235 -6.49 -6.40 -17.77
N MET A 236 -5.74 -6.56 -16.67
CA MET A 236 -4.36 -6.03 -16.58
C MET A 236 -3.29 -6.90 -17.26
N GLY A 237 -3.68 -8.01 -17.91
CA GLY A 237 -2.75 -8.82 -18.68
C GLY A 237 -2.13 -10.02 -17.95
N LYS A 238 -2.76 -10.53 -16.88
CA LYS A 238 -2.33 -11.78 -16.21
C LYS A 238 -2.17 -12.95 -17.19
N ASP A 239 -3.14 -13.15 -18.08
CA ASP A 239 -3.08 -14.23 -19.10
C ASP A 239 -2.02 -13.97 -20.19
N HIS A 240 -1.57 -12.73 -20.35
CA HIS A 240 -0.45 -12.40 -21.22
C HIS A 240 0.87 -12.75 -20.54
N TYR A 241 1.03 -12.42 -19.26
CA TYR A 241 2.19 -12.83 -18.46
C TYR A 241 2.33 -14.36 -18.39
N ILE A 242 1.24 -15.10 -18.22
CA ILE A 242 1.29 -16.58 -18.21
C ILE A 242 1.89 -17.13 -19.51
N ARG A 243 1.61 -16.50 -20.66
CA ARG A 243 2.14 -16.92 -21.97
C ARG A 243 3.64 -16.67 -22.13
N THR A 244 4.26 -15.84 -21.28
CA THR A 244 5.71 -15.65 -21.28
C THR A 244 6.44 -16.67 -20.43
N LEU A 245 5.73 -17.48 -19.63
CA LEU A 245 6.30 -18.54 -18.80
C LEU A 245 6.51 -19.83 -19.62
N PRO A 246 7.40 -20.73 -19.16
CA PRO A 246 7.49 -22.09 -19.70
C PRO A 246 6.12 -22.78 -19.74
N GLN A 247 5.78 -23.36 -20.90
CA GLN A 247 4.43 -23.88 -21.18
C GLN A 247 4.11 -25.20 -20.45
N ASP A 248 5.10 -25.80 -19.81
CA ASP A 248 4.99 -27.02 -19.00
C ASP A 248 4.57 -26.74 -17.54
N ILE A 249 4.58 -25.47 -17.11
CA ILE A 249 4.13 -25.11 -15.76
C ILE A 249 2.60 -25.14 -15.70
N PRO A 250 1.99 -25.96 -14.81
CA PRO A 250 0.55 -26.00 -14.64
C PRO A 250 -0.03 -24.64 -14.22
N VAL A 251 -1.25 -24.34 -14.68
CA VAL A 251 -1.95 -23.08 -14.37
C VAL A 251 -3.31 -23.38 -13.77
N ILE A 252 -3.52 -22.95 -12.53
CA ILE A 252 -4.82 -22.99 -11.86
C ILE A 252 -5.49 -21.63 -12.07
N SER A 253 -6.54 -21.60 -12.90
CA SER A 253 -7.31 -20.38 -13.19
C SER A 253 -8.72 -20.46 -12.65
N LEU A 254 -9.04 -19.58 -11.70
CA LEU A 254 -10.40 -19.51 -11.13
C LEU A 254 -11.43 -19.15 -12.21
N ASP A 255 -11.07 -18.34 -13.20
CA ASP A 255 -11.95 -17.98 -14.31
C ASP A 255 -12.14 -19.16 -15.29
N ALA A 256 -11.15 -20.03 -15.47
CA ALA A 256 -11.33 -21.28 -16.23
C ALA A 256 -12.29 -22.24 -15.50
N ILE A 257 -12.14 -22.39 -14.18
CA ILE A 257 -13.03 -23.22 -13.35
C ILE A 257 -14.46 -22.65 -13.39
N ARG A 258 -14.65 -21.34 -13.21
CA ARG A 258 -15.99 -20.70 -13.34
C ARG A 258 -16.65 -21.02 -14.69
N ARG A 259 -15.90 -20.92 -15.79
CA ARG A 259 -16.39 -21.20 -17.14
C ARG A 259 -16.78 -22.67 -17.31
N LYS A 260 -15.95 -23.59 -16.83
CA LYS A 260 -16.22 -25.05 -16.85
C LYS A 260 -17.56 -25.39 -16.19
N TYR A 261 -17.88 -24.76 -15.06
CA TYR A 261 -19.13 -25.01 -14.32
C TYR A 261 -20.26 -24.03 -14.64
N LYS A 262 -20.10 -23.14 -15.63
CA LYS A 262 -21.08 -22.10 -15.99
C LYS A 262 -21.55 -21.26 -14.79
N VAL A 263 -20.63 -21.00 -13.86
CA VAL A 263 -20.91 -20.25 -12.62
C VAL A 263 -20.83 -18.76 -12.91
N SER A 264 -21.90 -18.03 -12.56
CA SER A 264 -21.89 -16.57 -12.62
C SER A 264 -20.89 -15.99 -11.61
N PRO A 265 -20.08 -14.99 -11.98
CA PRO A 265 -19.22 -14.27 -11.05
C PRO A 265 -19.96 -13.62 -9.87
N THR A 266 -21.28 -13.38 -10.00
CA THR A 266 -22.12 -12.77 -8.95
C THR A 266 -22.69 -13.78 -7.94
N ASP A 267 -22.60 -15.09 -8.21
CA ASP A 267 -23.09 -16.13 -7.31
C ASP A 267 -22.06 -16.44 -6.21
N LYS A 268 -22.31 -15.95 -4.99
CA LYS A 268 -21.40 -16.11 -3.85
C LYS A 268 -21.20 -17.58 -3.45
N ALA A 269 -22.26 -18.39 -3.46
CA ALA A 269 -22.20 -19.79 -3.03
C ALA A 269 -21.41 -20.63 -4.05
N ALA A 270 -21.68 -20.41 -5.34
CA ALA A 270 -20.96 -21.09 -6.41
C ALA A 270 -19.50 -20.63 -6.52
N ASN A 271 -19.19 -19.36 -6.23
CA ASN A 271 -17.81 -18.88 -6.11
C ASN A 271 -17.02 -19.58 -4.99
N GLY A 272 -17.68 -19.90 -3.87
CA GLY A 272 -17.06 -20.69 -2.79
C GLY A 272 -16.60 -22.07 -3.27
N ARG A 273 -17.42 -22.74 -4.09
CA ARG A 273 -17.07 -24.05 -4.69
C ARG A 273 -15.89 -23.93 -5.67
N VAL A 274 -15.88 -22.90 -6.51
CA VAL A 274 -14.76 -22.62 -7.43
C VAL A 274 -13.43 -22.48 -6.68
N VAL A 275 -13.43 -21.73 -5.57
CA VAL A 275 -12.21 -21.54 -4.76
C VAL A 275 -11.77 -22.85 -4.11
N GLN A 276 -12.71 -23.67 -3.62
CA GLN A 276 -12.38 -24.98 -3.04
C GLN A 276 -11.78 -25.92 -4.08
N GLU A 277 -12.36 -26.01 -5.28
CA GLU A 277 -11.82 -26.84 -6.36
C GLU A 277 -10.41 -26.39 -6.76
N ALA A 278 -10.19 -25.08 -6.91
CA ALA A 278 -8.86 -24.53 -7.18
C ALA A 278 -7.85 -24.89 -6.09
N LYS A 279 -8.26 -24.82 -4.81
CA LYS A 279 -7.41 -25.21 -3.67
C LYS A 279 -7.11 -26.70 -3.66
N GLU A 280 -8.06 -27.56 -4.04
CA GLU A 280 -7.80 -29.01 -4.15
C GLU A 280 -6.85 -29.33 -5.29
N GLU A 281 -6.99 -28.66 -6.43
CA GLU A 281 -6.03 -28.79 -7.54
C GLU A 281 -4.62 -28.35 -7.10
N ALA A 282 -4.52 -27.23 -6.39
CA ALA A 282 -3.25 -26.78 -5.80
C ALA A 282 -2.66 -27.82 -4.85
N ARG A 283 -3.46 -28.39 -3.94
CA ARG A 283 -2.98 -29.47 -3.04
C ARG A 283 -2.49 -30.70 -3.81
N SER A 284 -3.10 -31.04 -4.94
CA SER A 284 -2.66 -32.14 -5.79
C SER A 284 -1.24 -31.91 -6.34
N TYR A 285 -0.94 -30.71 -6.84
CA TYR A 285 0.42 -30.36 -7.29
C TYR A 285 1.40 -30.26 -6.13
N LEU A 286 1.02 -29.62 -5.03
CA LEU A 286 1.87 -29.45 -3.85
C LEU A 286 2.30 -30.80 -3.24
N ARG A 287 1.38 -31.77 -3.15
CA ARG A 287 1.70 -33.14 -2.68
C ARG A 287 2.69 -33.88 -3.57
N LYS A 288 2.78 -33.48 -4.85
CA LYS A 288 3.74 -34.03 -5.83
C LYS A 288 5.01 -33.19 -5.92
N GLU A 289 5.18 -32.19 -5.04
CA GLU A 289 6.30 -31.24 -5.08
C GLU A 289 6.42 -30.54 -6.44
N GLN A 290 5.28 -30.29 -7.11
CA GLN A 290 5.22 -29.65 -8.41
C GLN A 290 4.80 -28.19 -8.27
N GLY A 291 5.56 -27.28 -8.88
CA GLY A 291 5.23 -25.86 -8.95
C GLY A 291 4.06 -25.59 -9.90
N PHE A 292 3.36 -24.47 -9.70
CA PHE A 292 2.24 -24.04 -10.56
C PHE A 292 2.03 -22.53 -10.49
N VAL A 293 1.26 -22.01 -11.44
CA VAL A 293 0.77 -20.63 -11.44
C VAL A 293 -0.65 -20.58 -10.88
N TRP A 294 -0.88 -19.77 -9.84
CA TRP A 294 -2.20 -19.44 -9.36
C TRP A 294 -2.69 -18.14 -10.03
N ASN A 295 -3.61 -18.27 -10.98
CA ASN A 295 -4.19 -17.15 -11.71
C ASN A 295 -5.54 -16.72 -11.12
N ALA A 296 -5.50 -15.67 -10.31
CA ALA A 296 -6.68 -14.97 -9.78
C ALA A 296 -6.38 -13.47 -9.65
N THR A 297 -7.36 -12.68 -9.22
CA THR A 297 -7.16 -11.24 -9.02
C THR A 297 -6.33 -10.91 -7.78
N ASN A 298 -6.54 -11.66 -6.69
CA ASN A 298 -5.75 -11.58 -5.44
C ASN A 298 -5.51 -10.13 -4.97
N THR A 299 -6.60 -9.38 -4.83
CA THR A 299 -6.59 -7.92 -4.68
C THR A 299 -6.30 -7.42 -3.28
N SER A 300 -6.39 -8.28 -2.25
CA SER A 300 -6.08 -7.91 -0.86
C SER A 300 -5.01 -8.81 -0.25
N LYS A 301 -4.27 -8.27 0.72
CA LYS A 301 -3.30 -8.97 1.55
C LYS A 301 -3.94 -10.19 2.20
N GLN A 302 -5.15 -10.06 2.75
CA GLN A 302 -5.87 -11.18 3.36
C GLN A 302 -6.12 -12.35 2.39
N MET A 303 -6.54 -12.07 1.15
CA MET A 303 -6.75 -13.11 0.14
C MET A 303 -5.44 -13.81 -0.22
N ARG A 304 -4.35 -13.04 -0.34
CA ARG A 304 -3.01 -13.58 -0.63
C ARG A 304 -2.49 -14.41 0.52
N SER A 305 -2.57 -13.93 1.77
CA SER A 305 -2.11 -14.65 2.96
C SER A 305 -2.74 -16.03 3.08
N GLN A 306 -4.06 -16.16 2.87
CA GLN A 306 -4.72 -17.47 2.92
C GLN A 306 -4.20 -18.49 1.89
N LEU A 307 -3.71 -18.02 0.74
CA LEU A 307 -3.12 -18.87 -0.30
C LEU A 307 -1.65 -19.15 0.03
N ILE A 308 -0.91 -18.14 0.47
CA ILE A 308 0.47 -18.25 0.91
C ILE A 308 0.58 -19.29 2.03
N ASP A 309 -0.22 -19.17 3.09
CA ASP A 309 -0.25 -20.12 4.22
C ASP A 309 -0.50 -21.57 3.77
N LEU A 310 -1.40 -21.77 2.80
CA LEU A 310 -1.65 -23.06 2.19
C LEU A 310 -0.38 -23.60 1.50
N PHE A 311 0.31 -22.76 0.71
CA PHE A 311 1.50 -23.17 -0.02
C PHE A 311 2.69 -23.46 0.92
N LEU A 312 2.86 -22.64 1.97
CA LEU A 312 3.89 -22.84 2.99
C LEU A 312 3.75 -24.16 3.73
N THR A 313 2.51 -24.60 4.00
CA THR A 313 2.24 -25.88 4.67
C THR A 313 2.86 -27.08 3.92
N TYR A 314 3.10 -26.95 2.62
CA TYR A 314 3.74 -27.97 1.78
C TYR A 314 5.22 -27.66 1.47
N GLY A 315 5.81 -26.65 2.11
CA GLY A 315 7.20 -26.25 1.88
C GLY A 315 7.43 -25.58 0.52
N ALA A 316 6.41 -24.95 -0.06
CA ALA A 316 6.57 -24.21 -1.31
C ALA A 316 7.20 -22.84 -1.09
N LYS A 317 8.13 -22.46 -1.98
CA LYS A 317 8.57 -21.08 -2.14
C LYS A 317 7.48 -20.31 -2.89
N VAL A 318 7.13 -19.13 -2.41
CA VAL A 318 6.05 -18.32 -3.01
C VAL A 318 6.60 -17.05 -3.63
N LYS A 319 6.29 -16.86 -4.92
CA LYS A 319 6.58 -15.65 -5.70
C LYS A 319 5.27 -14.95 -6.05
N ILE A 320 5.09 -13.71 -5.60
CA ILE A 320 3.95 -12.88 -6.03
C ILE A 320 4.37 -12.09 -7.26
N VAL A 321 3.55 -12.13 -8.32
CA VAL A 321 3.73 -11.25 -9.48
C VAL A 321 2.55 -10.30 -9.55
N TYR A 322 2.79 -9.04 -9.20
CA TYR A 322 1.83 -7.96 -9.36
C TYR A 322 1.88 -7.41 -10.77
N ILE A 323 0.74 -7.38 -11.45
CA ILE A 323 0.63 -6.93 -12.84
C ILE A 323 -0.30 -5.73 -12.89
N GLU A 324 0.22 -4.63 -13.41
CA GLU A 324 -0.52 -3.40 -13.64
C GLU A 324 -0.34 -2.91 -15.08
N LYS A 325 -1.31 -2.14 -15.54
CA LYS A 325 -1.20 -1.32 -16.76
C LYS A 325 -1.65 0.09 -16.42
N PRO A 326 -1.16 1.13 -17.14
CA PRO A 326 -1.70 2.48 -16.99
C PRO A 326 -3.23 2.50 -17.06
N TYR A 327 -3.88 3.37 -16.27
CA TYR A 327 -5.33 3.38 -16.10
C TYR A 327 -6.09 3.37 -17.43
N GLU A 328 -5.75 4.25 -18.37
CA GLU A 328 -6.41 4.32 -19.68
C GLU A 328 -6.25 3.04 -20.51
N ILE A 329 -5.07 2.41 -20.46
CA ILE A 329 -4.80 1.14 -21.15
C ILE A 329 -5.63 0.03 -20.51
N TRP A 330 -5.65 -0.04 -19.19
CA TRP A 330 -6.44 -1.03 -18.45
C TRP A 330 -7.94 -0.91 -18.77
N ARG A 331 -8.49 0.32 -18.80
CA ARG A 331 -9.89 0.56 -19.16
C ARG A 331 -10.19 0.18 -20.61
N LYS A 332 -9.29 0.50 -21.54
CA LYS A 332 -9.42 0.09 -22.95
C LYS A 332 -9.42 -1.44 -23.07
N GLN A 333 -8.45 -2.13 -22.47
CA GLN A 333 -8.35 -3.58 -22.47
C GLN A 333 -9.57 -4.27 -21.84
N ASN A 334 -10.17 -3.66 -20.82
CA ASN A 334 -11.42 -4.14 -20.24
C ASN A 334 -12.58 -4.11 -21.25
N ARG A 335 -12.70 -3.04 -22.05
CA ARG A 335 -13.79 -2.88 -23.01
C ARG A 335 -13.66 -3.80 -24.23
N GLU A 336 -12.43 -4.12 -24.61
CA GLU A 336 -12.13 -4.92 -25.81
C GLU A 336 -12.14 -6.45 -25.57
N ARG A 337 -12.31 -6.90 -24.32
CA ARG A 337 -12.27 -8.33 -23.99
C ARG A 337 -13.60 -9.02 -24.25
N GLU A 338 -13.53 -10.31 -24.60
CA GLU A 338 -14.69 -11.18 -24.84
C GLU A 338 -15.70 -11.16 -23.69
N PHE A 339 -15.22 -11.20 -22.45
CA PHE A 339 -16.04 -11.13 -21.23
C PHE A 339 -15.76 -9.85 -20.44
N MET A 340 -16.35 -8.74 -20.87
CA MET A 340 -16.24 -7.43 -20.19
C MET A 340 -16.73 -7.52 -18.74
N VAL A 341 -15.99 -6.94 -17.78
CA VAL A 341 -16.51 -6.69 -16.43
C VAL A 341 -17.07 -5.28 -16.41
N PRO A 342 -18.27 -5.07 -15.83
CA PRO A 342 -18.85 -3.74 -15.71
C PRO A 342 -17.89 -2.75 -15.06
N GLU A 343 -17.81 -1.55 -15.61
CA GLU A 343 -16.87 -0.51 -15.18
C GLU A 343 -17.02 -0.16 -13.69
N ALA A 344 -18.25 -0.10 -13.17
CA ALA A 344 -18.50 0.15 -11.74
C ALA A 344 -17.91 -0.95 -10.82
N VAL A 345 -17.84 -2.20 -11.29
CA VAL A 345 -17.20 -3.29 -10.55
C VAL A 345 -15.69 -3.10 -10.55
N LEU A 346 -15.10 -2.64 -11.66
CA LEU A 346 -13.67 -2.33 -11.72
C LEU A 346 -13.31 -1.16 -10.81
N ASP A 347 -14.13 -0.11 -10.76
CA ASP A 347 -13.93 1.01 -9.83
C ASP A 347 -13.96 0.54 -8.37
N THR A 348 -14.91 -0.34 -8.04
CA THR A 348 -14.99 -0.96 -6.70
C THR A 348 -13.77 -1.82 -6.38
N MET A 349 -13.27 -2.58 -7.36
CA MET A 349 -12.07 -3.41 -7.19
C MET A 349 -10.81 -2.55 -7.03
N LEU A 350 -10.68 -1.48 -7.81
CA LEU A 350 -9.56 -0.54 -7.72
C LEU A 350 -9.51 0.11 -6.34
N GLY A 351 -10.65 0.57 -5.82
CA GLY A 351 -10.72 1.19 -4.48
C GLY A 351 -10.39 0.24 -3.32
N LYS A 352 -10.27 -1.07 -3.59
CA LYS A 352 -9.92 -2.11 -2.59
C LYS A 352 -8.57 -2.77 -2.88
N LEU A 353 -7.86 -2.34 -3.92
CA LEU A 353 -6.61 -2.95 -4.33
C LEU A 353 -5.49 -2.62 -3.34
N GLU A 354 -4.96 -3.65 -2.70
CA GLU A 354 -3.73 -3.59 -1.91
C GLU A 354 -2.59 -4.15 -2.77
N VAL A 355 -1.65 -3.28 -3.16
CA VAL A 355 -0.44 -3.67 -3.87
C VAL A 355 0.39 -4.62 -2.98
N PRO A 356 0.84 -5.79 -3.47
CA PRO A 356 1.65 -6.71 -2.70
C PRO A 356 2.94 -6.07 -2.16
N GLN A 357 3.27 -6.34 -0.91
CA GLN A 357 4.45 -5.82 -0.22
C GLN A 357 5.55 -6.89 -0.13
N LEU A 358 6.82 -6.47 -0.14
CA LEU A 358 8.00 -7.35 -0.09
C LEU A 358 8.01 -8.33 1.09
N GLY A 359 7.35 -7.99 2.20
CA GLY A 359 7.23 -8.86 3.37
C GLY A 359 6.14 -9.93 3.26
N GLU A 360 5.29 -9.91 2.23
CA GLU A 360 4.18 -10.87 2.09
C GLU A 360 4.61 -12.24 1.55
N ALA A 361 5.68 -12.32 0.77
CA ALA A 361 6.14 -13.56 0.14
C ALA A 361 7.67 -13.61 0.07
N HIS A 362 8.20 -14.76 -0.35
CA HIS A 362 9.64 -14.93 -0.55
C HIS A 362 10.12 -13.94 -1.62
N GLU A 363 9.39 -13.84 -2.73
CA GLU A 363 9.69 -12.89 -3.80
C GLU A 363 8.43 -12.12 -4.19
N VAL A 364 8.57 -10.82 -4.47
CA VAL A 364 7.49 -10.00 -5.05
C VAL A 364 8.05 -9.25 -6.25
N VAL A 365 7.41 -9.43 -7.40
CA VAL A 365 7.78 -8.80 -8.67
C VAL A 365 6.66 -7.86 -9.12
N TYR A 366 7.04 -6.64 -9.50
CA TYR A 366 6.12 -5.64 -10.04
C TYR A 366 6.31 -5.55 -11.56
N SER A 367 5.35 -6.08 -12.31
CA SER A 367 5.25 -5.97 -13.77
C SER A 367 4.26 -4.85 -14.13
N VAL A 368 4.74 -3.61 -14.08
CA VAL A 368 3.93 -2.37 -14.15
C VAL A 368 4.13 -1.59 -15.44
#